data_AF-A0A5C4R7H7-F1
#
_entry.id   AF-A0A5C4R7H7-F1
#
_cell.length_a   1.000
_cell.length_b   1.000
_cell.length_c   1.000
_cell.angle_alpha   90.00
_cell.angle_beta   90.00
_cell.angle_gamma   90.00
#
_symmetry.space_group_name_H-M   'P 1'
#
loop_
_entity.id
_entity.type
_entity.pdbx_description
1 polymer ?
#
loop_
_entity_poly.entity_id
_entity_poly.type
_entity_poly.pdbx_seq_one_letter_code
_entity_poly.pdbx_strand_id
1 'polypeptide(L)'
;MTATPDPCLNAALHRAAAEAHRIAQGLGRIDAALGAMLQVTDAAAQSLQAADLLRQEVEGLSRFLSVLAQQTPPGQPCDLGQAAAGLELRAQASRLGGMAPAADSTPTIDLW
;
A
#
# COMPACT_ATOMS: atom_id res chain seq x y z
N MET A 1 -10.70 -20.35 21.48
CA MET A 1 -9.92 -20.79 20.31
C MET A 1 -10.44 -20.04 19.10
N THR A 2 -9.89 -18.85 18.84
CA THR A 2 -10.24 -18.05 17.66
C THR A 2 -9.52 -18.64 16.46
N ALA A 3 -10.24 -19.24 15.52
CA ALA A 3 -9.69 -19.69 14.26
C ALA A 3 -9.02 -18.49 13.57
N THR A 4 -7.70 -18.47 13.53
CA THR A 4 -6.97 -17.56 12.64
C THR A 4 -7.36 -17.98 11.24
N PRO A 5 -8.01 -17.11 10.43
CA PRO A 5 -8.33 -17.49 9.06
C PRO A 5 -7.03 -17.83 8.35
N ASP A 6 -6.95 -19.01 7.74
CA ASP A 6 -5.80 -19.41 6.95
C ASP A 6 -5.49 -18.29 5.94
N PRO A 7 -4.24 -17.85 5.83
CA PRO A 7 -3.89 -16.74 4.96
C PRO A 7 -4.11 -17.15 3.50
N CYS A 8 -5.22 -16.68 2.93
CA CYS A 8 -5.54 -16.95 1.54
C CYS A 8 -4.80 -15.99 0.61
N LEU A 9 -4.23 -16.53 -0.47
CA LEU A 9 -3.50 -15.77 -1.48
C LEU A 9 -4.34 -14.64 -2.08
N ASN A 10 -5.64 -14.86 -2.28
CA ASN A 10 -6.58 -13.82 -2.73
C ASN A 10 -6.55 -12.59 -1.79
N ALA A 11 -6.65 -12.77 -0.47
CA ALA A 11 -6.63 -11.66 0.47
C ALA A 11 -5.25 -10.97 0.49
N ALA A 12 -4.16 -11.73 0.33
CA ALA A 12 -2.82 -11.17 0.20
C ALA A 12 -2.70 -10.23 -1.01
N LEU A 13 -3.20 -10.67 -2.16
CA LEU A 13 -3.20 -9.89 -3.40
C LEU A 13 -4.09 -8.66 -3.31
N HIS A 14 -5.26 -8.74 -2.66
CA HIS A 14 -6.09 -7.55 -2.39
C HIS A 14 -5.38 -6.52 -1.50
N ARG A 15 -4.65 -6.97 -0.47
CA ARG A 15 -3.86 -6.05 0.37
C ARG A 15 -2.69 -5.43 -0.39
N ALA A 16 -2.02 -6.20 -1.24
CA ALA A 16 -0.98 -5.69 -2.12
C ALA A 16 -1.53 -4.64 -3.11
N ALA A 17 -2.70 -4.90 -3.70
CA ALA A 17 -3.39 -3.95 -4.54
C ALA A 17 -3.74 -2.65 -3.79
N ALA A 18 -4.27 -2.76 -2.57
CA ALA A 18 -4.58 -1.61 -1.74
C ALA A 18 -3.33 -0.80 -1.35
N GLU A 19 -2.22 -1.47 -1.03
CA GLU A 19 -0.96 -0.81 -0.72
C GLU A 19 -0.38 -0.07 -1.94
N ALA A 20 -0.42 -0.69 -3.13
CA ALA A 20 -0.03 -0.02 -4.37
C ALA A 20 -0.88 1.24 -4.60
N HIS A 21 -2.21 1.14 -4.49
CA HIS A 21 -3.08 2.32 -4.66
C HIS A 21 -2.75 3.44 -3.66
N ARG A 22 -2.45 3.10 -2.40
CA ARG A 22 -2.00 4.08 -1.41
C ARG A 22 -0.68 4.76 -1.76
N ILE A 23 0.27 4.02 -2.34
CA ILE A 23 1.53 4.58 -2.84
C ILE A 23 1.24 5.57 -3.98
N ALA A 24 0.38 5.19 -4.94
CA ALA A 24 -0.02 6.11 -6.03
C ALA A 24 -0.67 7.39 -5.48
N GLN A 25 -1.54 7.29 -4.48
CA GLN A 25 -2.11 8.47 -3.80
C GLN A 25 -1.05 9.31 -3.06
N GLY A 26 -0.03 8.67 -2.49
CA GLY A 26 1.12 9.36 -1.90
C GLY A 26 1.91 10.15 -2.93
N LEU A 27 2.22 9.52 -4.07
CA LEU A 27 2.91 10.15 -5.19
C LEU A 27 2.13 11.33 -5.77
N GLY A 28 0.81 11.20 -5.97
CA GLY A 28 -0.02 12.30 -6.44
C GLY A 28 -0.05 13.51 -5.50
N ARG A 29 0.05 13.28 -4.18
CA ARG A 29 0.17 14.39 -3.21
C ARG A 29 1.54 15.06 -3.27
N ILE A 30 2.61 14.29 -3.47
CA ILE A 30 3.97 14.82 -3.64
C ILE A 30 4.04 15.65 -4.92
N ASP A 31 3.53 15.11 -6.03
CA ASP A 31 3.48 15.80 -7.32
C ASP A 31 2.73 17.14 -7.23
N ALA A 32 1.54 17.16 -6.61
CA ALA A 32 0.78 18.38 -6.38
C ALA A 32 1.51 19.39 -5.47
N ALA A 33 2.16 18.92 -4.40
CA ALA A 33 2.92 19.78 -3.50
C ALA A 33 4.14 20.40 -4.21
N LEU A 34 4.86 19.61 -5.01
CA LEU A 34 5.98 20.09 -5.82
C LEU A 34 5.51 21.09 -6.87
N GLY A 35 4.42 20.79 -7.59
CA GLY A 35 3.84 21.70 -8.58
C GLY A 35 3.45 23.06 -8.00
N ALA A 36 3.02 23.12 -6.73
CA ALA A 36 2.69 24.37 -6.05
C ALA A 36 3.91 25.18 -5.58
N MET A 37 5.08 24.53 -5.39
CA MET A 37 6.30 25.17 -4.88
C MET A 37 7.24 25.67 -5.99
N LEU A 38 7.10 25.18 -7.22
CA LEU A 38 8.09 25.38 -8.27
C LEU A 38 7.81 26.62 -9.13
N GLN A 39 8.81 27.49 -9.27
CA GLN A 39 8.96 28.34 -10.46
C GLN A 39 9.35 27.39 -11.60
N VAL A 40 8.54 27.32 -12.66
CA VAL A 40 8.68 26.30 -13.70
C VAL A 40 10.03 26.45 -14.41
N THR A 41 10.94 25.52 -14.12
CA THR A 41 12.18 25.29 -14.87
C THR A 41 12.05 23.96 -15.62
N ASP A 42 12.78 23.79 -16.72
CA ASP A 42 12.70 22.55 -17.52
C ASP A 42 13.07 21.29 -16.72
N ALA A 43 14.03 21.39 -15.79
CA ALA A 43 14.42 20.29 -14.90
C ALA A 43 13.30 19.92 -13.90
N ALA A 44 12.58 20.93 -13.41
CA ALA A 44 11.45 20.74 -12.53
C ALA A 44 10.26 20.06 -13.25
N ALA A 45 10.00 20.46 -14.51
CA ALA A 45 8.98 19.84 -15.34
C ALA A 45 9.28 18.35 -15.63
N GLN A 46 10.53 18.01 -15.94
CA GLN A 46 10.94 16.62 -16.15
C GLN A 46 10.76 15.77 -14.89
N SER A 47 11.08 16.33 -13.71
CA SER A 47 10.94 15.63 -12.43
C SER A 47 9.46 15.37 -12.08
N LEU A 48 8.57 16.33 -12.35
CA LEU A 48 7.12 16.16 -12.19
C LEU A 48 6.57 15.10 -13.14
N GLN A 49 7.01 15.10 -14.41
CA GLN A 49 6.60 14.09 -15.37
C GLN A 49 7.04 12.67 -14.93
N ALA A 50 8.24 12.52 -14.37
CA ALA A 50 8.70 11.25 -13.83
C ALA A 50 7.86 10.80 -12.61
N ALA A 51 7.49 11.73 -11.73
CA ALA A 51 6.62 11.44 -10.59
C ALA A 51 5.21 11.01 -11.04
N ASP A 52 4.64 11.68 -12.04
CA ASP A 52 3.35 11.30 -12.61
C ASP A 52 3.40 9.94 -13.29
N LEU A 53 4.45 9.63 -14.05
CA LEU A 53 4.63 8.31 -14.65
C LEU A 53 4.68 7.21 -13.57
N LEU A 54 5.47 7.40 -12.52
CA LEU A 54 5.55 6.46 -11.41
C LEU A 54 4.19 6.27 -10.73
N ARG A 55 3.42 7.35 -10.55
CA ARG A 55 2.05 7.29 -10.02
C ARG A 55 1.16 6.42 -10.91
N GLN A 56 1.22 6.59 -12.24
CA GLN A 56 0.43 5.81 -13.19
C GLN A 56 0.83 4.33 -13.20
N GLU A 57 2.12 4.01 -13.15
CA GLU A 57 2.62 2.64 -13.11
C GLU A 57 2.15 1.91 -11.85
N VAL A 58 2.22 2.57 -10.69
CA VAL A 58 1.78 2.01 -9.42
C VAL A 58 0.25 1.82 -9.38
N GLU A 59 -0.52 2.75 -9.97
CA GLU A 59 -1.97 2.59 -10.15
C GLU A 59 -2.29 1.39 -11.07
N GLY A 60 -1.53 1.20 -12.14
CA GLY A 60 -1.61 0.04 -13.02
C GLY A 60 -1.33 -1.27 -12.27
N LEU A 61 -0.29 -1.30 -11.43
CA LEU A 61 0.03 -2.45 -10.59
C LEU A 61 -1.10 -2.78 -9.61
N SER A 62 -1.71 -1.78 -8.99
CA SER A 62 -2.86 -1.98 -8.10
C SER A 62 -4.03 -2.69 -8.81
N ARG A 63 -4.36 -2.25 -10.02
CA ARG A 63 -5.42 -2.85 -10.84
C ARG A 63 -5.08 -4.28 -11.24
N PHE A 64 -3.85 -4.51 -11.69
CA PHE A 64 -3.36 -5.84 -12.05
C PHE A 64 -3.47 -6.82 -10.88
N LEU A 65 -2.98 -6.43 -9.69
CA LEU A 65 -3.06 -7.25 -8.48
C LEU A 65 -4.51 -7.52 -8.06
N SER A 66 -5.41 -6.55 -8.24
CA SER A 66 -6.85 -6.74 -7.97
C SER A 66 -7.49 -7.78 -8.89
N VAL A 67 -7.13 -7.78 -10.18
CA VAL A 67 -7.60 -8.78 -11.14
C VAL A 67 -7.04 -10.16 -10.81
N LEU A 68 -5.74 -10.26 -10.49
CA LEU A 68 -5.15 -11.52 -10.05
C LEU A 68 -5.82 -12.07 -8.79
N ALA A 69 -6.14 -11.20 -7.82
CA ALA A 69 -6.88 -11.61 -6.65
C ALA A 69 -8.21 -12.25 -7.05
N GLN A 70 -9.01 -11.59 -7.90
CA GLN A 70 -10.31 -12.11 -8.35
C GLN A 70 -10.22 -13.45 -9.08
N GLN A 71 -9.10 -13.72 -9.77
CA GLN A 71 -8.85 -14.97 -10.49
C GLN A 71 -8.24 -16.08 -9.62
N THR A 72 -7.79 -15.74 -8.40
CA THR A 72 -7.14 -16.70 -7.50
C THR A 72 -8.19 -17.64 -6.88
N PRO A 73 -7.97 -18.97 -6.95
CA PRO A 73 -8.84 -19.94 -6.28
C PRO A 73 -9.04 -19.65 -4.80
N PRO A 74 -10.26 -19.82 -4.26
CA PRO A 74 -10.52 -19.63 -2.85
C PRO A 74 -9.71 -20.64 -2.02
N GLY A 75 -9.18 -20.18 -0.88
CA GLY A 75 -8.42 -21.03 0.04
C GLY A 75 -7.02 -21.43 -0.42
N GLN A 76 -6.51 -20.88 -1.53
CA GLN A 76 -5.12 -21.12 -1.92
C GLN A 76 -4.17 -20.58 -0.83
N PRO A 77 -3.30 -21.43 -0.25
CA PRO A 77 -2.45 -21.02 0.88
C PRO A 77 -1.37 -20.03 0.43
N CYS A 78 -0.99 -19.14 1.34
CA CYS A 78 0.05 -18.13 1.13
C CYS A 78 0.85 -17.92 2.42
N ASP A 79 2.19 -18.02 2.36
CA ASP A 79 3.05 -17.70 3.50
C ASP A 79 3.29 -16.19 3.60
N LEU A 80 2.40 -15.52 4.32
CA LEU A 80 2.51 -14.08 4.57
C LEU A 80 3.67 -13.71 5.49
N GLY A 81 4.10 -14.62 6.37
CA GLY A 81 5.19 -14.37 7.30
C GLY A 81 6.51 -14.24 6.54
N GLN A 82 6.78 -15.20 5.64
CA GLN A 82 7.92 -15.13 4.75
C GLN A 82 7.84 -13.93 3.80
N ALA A 83 6.67 -13.66 3.21
CA ALA A 83 6.49 -12.52 2.31
C ALA A 83 6.72 -11.16 3.02
N ALA A 84 6.32 -11.04 4.29
CA ALA A 84 6.50 -9.81 5.06
C ALA A 84 7.91 -9.64 5.63
N ALA A 85 8.68 -10.72 5.79
CA ALA A 85 10.02 -10.67 6.37
C ALA A 85 11.02 -9.82 5.56
N GLY A 86 10.78 -9.65 4.25
CA GLY A 86 11.60 -8.80 3.38
C GLY A 86 11.25 -7.30 3.43
N LEU A 87 10.26 -6.90 4.22
CA LEU A 87 9.80 -5.51 4.26
C LEU A 87 10.48 -4.73 5.41
N GLU A 88 11.14 -3.63 5.05
CA GLU A 88 11.83 -2.77 6.02
C GLU A 88 10.85 -1.90 6.83
N LEU A 89 9.76 -1.48 6.19
CA LEU A 89 8.77 -0.60 6.80
C LEU A 89 7.74 -1.41 7.59
N ARG A 90 7.85 -1.42 8.92
CA ARG A 90 6.91 -2.12 9.83
C ARG A 90 5.44 -1.81 9.54
N ALA A 91 5.11 -0.56 9.22
CA ALA A 91 3.75 -0.17 8.89
C ALA A 91 3.25 -0.80 7.57
N GLN A 92 4.13 -0.94 6.57
CA GLN A 92 3.83 -1.63 5.32
C GLN A 92 3.69 -3.14 5.55
N ALA A 93 4.61 -3.73 6.33
CA ALA A 93 4.59 -5.13 6.71
C ALA A 93 3.29 -5.52 7.42
N SER A 94 2.80 -4.69 8.36
CA SER A 94 1.52 -4.91 9.04
C SER A 94 0.35 -4.98 8.06
N ARG A 95 0.30 -4.05 7.09
CA ARG A 95 -0.80 -3.97 6.13
C ARG A 95 -0.78 -5.08 5.10
N LEU A 96 0.40 -5.41 4.57
CA LEU A 96 0.54 -6.52 3.62
C LEU A 96 0.37 -7.88 4.29
N GLY A 97 0.91 -8.04 5.51
CA GLY A 97 0.81 -9.24 6.33
C GLY A 97 -0.60 -9.51 6.88
N GLY A 98 -1.55 -8.58 6.72
CA GLY A 98 -2.92 -8.76 7.22
C GLY A 98 -3.01 -8.74 8.75
N MET A 99 -2.00 -8.20 9.41
CA MET A 99 -2.10 -7.91 10.84
C MET A 99 -3.08 -6.75 10.99
N ALA A 100 -4.21 -7.02 11.65
CA ALA A 100 -5.11 -5.96 12.07
C ALA A 100 -4.27 -4.92 12.84
N PRO A 101 -4.44 -3.62 12.58
CA PRO A 101 -3.89 -2.63 13.48
C PRO A 101 -4.41 -2.99 14.87
N ALA A 102 -3.49 -3.14 15.84
CA ALA A 102 -3.90 -3.24 17.23
C ALA A 102 -4.86 -2.07 17.46
N ALA A 103 -6.09 -2.35 17.84
CA ALA A 103 -7.07 -1.30 18.12
C ALA A 103 -6.36 -0.28 19.00
N ASP A 104 -6.28 0.96 18.53
CA ASP A 104 -5.72 2.05 19.32
C ASP A 104 -6.45 2.00 20.66
N SER A 105 -5.73 1.56 21.69
CA SER A 105 -6.14 1.76 23.06
C SER A 105 -6.40 3.25 23.14
N THR A 106 -7.68 3.61 23.33
CA THR A 106 -8.15 4.98 23.44
C THR A 106 -7.09 5.77 24.21
N PRO A 107 -6.52 6.86 23.67
CA PRO A 107 -5.65 7.67 24.50
C PRO A 107 -6.55 8.15 25.64
N THR A 108 -6.35 7.59 26.84
CA THR A 108 -6.83 8.20 28.07
C THR A 108 -6.14 9.56 28.08
N ILE A 109 -6.85 10.57 27.60
CA ILE A 109 -6.47 11.95 27.81
C ILE A 109 -6.62 12.12 29.32
N ASP A 110 -5.53 11.89 30.05
CA ASP A 110 -5.40 12.34 31.42
C ASP A 110 -5.32 13.87 31.35
N LEU A 111 -6.48 14.50 31.49
CA LEU A 111 -6.61 15.92 31.79
C LEU A 111 -6.42 16.07 33.31
N TRP A 112 -5.17 16.15 33.74
CA TRP A 112 -4.78 16.70 35.05
C TRP A 112 -3.52 17.53 34.89
#